data_AF-A0A522F793-F1
#
_entry.id   AF-A0A522F793-F1
#
_cell.length_a   1.000
_cell.length_b   1.000
_cell.length_c   1.000
_cell.angle_alpha   90.00
_cell.angle_beta   90.00
_cell.angle_gamma   90.00
#
_symmetry.space_group_name_H-M   'P 1'
#
loop_
_entity.id
_entity.type
_entity.pdbx_description
1 polymer ?
#
loop_
_entity_poly.entity_id
_entity_poly.type
_entity_poly.pdbx_seq_one_letter_code
_entity_poly.pdbx_strand_id
1 'polypeptide(L)'
;MKANTHTIFLFAFFIGVLFSCIGTQNATAVKNNSSDTSIVTTLYNSKCKIFYSNYHDTLFQYEDYQRWNPSAREVLKADSIAMKCILRSDKVTDHLKEKLGSSYYLRQYVGVIDTVGNKLLFINYICEKLNESKGFDKNLVGLDDAFDCSFDLLFDMKLMQCKKIDLITK
;
A
#
# COMPACT_ATOMS: atom_id res chain seq x y z
N MET A 1 -0.31 -43.67 60.28
CA MET A 1 -0.20 -42.19 60.20
C MET A 1 -0.13 -41.80 58.73
N LYS A 2 -0.75 -40.66 58.40
CA LYS A 2 -1.41 -40.35 57.12
C LYS A 2 -0.46 -40.23 55.91
N ALA A 3 -0.90 -40.77 54.77
CA ALA A 3 -0.31 -40.58 53.46
C ALA A 3 -0.76 -39.22 52.88
N ASN A 4 0.21 -38.42 52.42
CA ASN A 4 -0.02 -37.16 51.71
C ASN A 4 -0.21 -37.45 50.22
N THR A 5 -1.45 -37.33 49.74
CA THR A 5 -1.79 -37.40 48.32
C THR A 5 -1.81 -35.98 47.76
N HIS A 6 -0.79 -35.60 47.00
CA HIS A 6 -0.76 -34.35 46.26
C HIS A 6 -1.63 -34.48 45.00
N THR A 7 -2.79 -33.83 45.00
CA THR A 7 -3.65 -33.71 43.82
C THR A 7 -3.15 -32.54 42.95
N ILE A 8 -2.70 -32.88 41.75
CA ILE A 8 -2.20 -31.95 40.73
C ILE A 8 -3.41 -31.26 40.05
N PHE A 9 -3.43 -29.93 40.09
CA PHE A 9 -4.34 -29.09 39.29
C PHE A 9 -3.80 -28.97 37.86
N LEU A 10 -4.57 -29.42 36.87
CA LEU A 10 -4.31 -29.18 35.45
C LEU A 10 -5.51 -28.43 34.85
N PHE A 11 -5.40 -27.11 34.80
CA PHE A 11 -6.30 -26.22 34.07
C PHE A 11 -5.91 -26.25 32.59
N ALA A 12 -6.66 -26.97 31.76
CA ALA A 12 -6.53 -26.91 30.31
C ALA A 12 -7.52 -25.87 29.75
N PHE A 13 -7.06 -24.63 29.59
CA PHE A 13 -7.77 -23.60 28.82
C PHE A 13 -7.43 -23.80 27.33
N PHE A 14 -8.23 -24.59 26.61
CA PHE A 14 -8.20 -24.62 25.15
C PHE A 14 -9.01 -23.44 24.62
N ILE A 15 -8.36 -22.29 24.42
CA ILE A 15 -8.92 -21.20 23.62
C ILE A 15 -8.77 -21.61 22.16
N GLY A 16 -9.80 -22.26 21.63
CA GLY A 16 -9.96 -22.50 20.20
C GLY A 16 -10.24 -21.16 19.50
N VAL A 17 -9.19 -20.45 19.09
CA VAL A 17 -9.34 -19.37 18.12
C VAL A 17 -9.57 -20.02 16.75
N LEU A 18 -10.85 -20.15 16.39
CA LEU A 18 -11.28 -20.37 15.01
C LEU A 18 -10.84 -19.14 14.19
N PHE A 19 -9.61 -19.18 13.68
CA PHE A 19 -9.21 -18.37 12.53
C PHE A 19 -10.00 -18.88 11.33
N SER A 20 -11.23 -18.39 11.18
CA SER A 20 -11.92 -18.42 9.91
C SER A 20 -11.08 -17.62 8.91
N CYS A 21 -10.24 -18.33 8.16
CA CYS A 21 -9.72 -17.84 6.89
C CYS A 21 -10.92 -17.60 5.97
N ILE A 22 -11.54 -16.43 6.10
CA ILE A 22 -12.49 -15.93 5.10
C ILE A 22 -11.64 -15.58 3.88
N GLY A 23 -11.44 -16.61 3.06
CA GLY A 23 -10.95 -16.49 1.71
C GLY A 23 -12.06 -15.92 0.85
N THR A 24 -11.90 -14.66 0.47
CA THR A 24 -12.38 -14.16 -0.82
C THR A 24 -11.17 -13.55 -1.53
N GLN A 25 -10.26 -14.42 -1.98
CA GLN A 25 -9.27 -14.02 -2.97
C GLN A 25 -9.94 -14.00 -4.34
N ASN A 26 -10.43 -12.83 -4.76
CA ASN A 26 -10.57 -12.55 -6.18
C ASN A 26 -9.64 -11.39 -6.53
N ALA A 27 -8.35 -11.71 -6.65
CA ALA A 27 -7.37 -10.87 -7.31
C ALA A 27 -6.81 -11.62 -8.52
N THR A 28 -7.37 -11.35 -9.70
CA THR A 28 -6.81 -11.75 -11.01
C THR A 28 -7.39 -10.79 -12.05
N ALA A 29 -6.68 -10.31 -13.09
CA ALA A 29 -5.43 -10.77 -13.66
C ALA A 29 -4.58 -9.60 -14.18
N VAL A 30 -3.26 -9.79 -14.15
CA VAL A 30 -2.22 -8.97 -14.78
C VAL A 30 -2.16 -9.35 -16.26
N LYS A 31 -2.22 -8.38 -17.19
CA LYS A 31 -1.90 -8.64 -18.61
C LYS A 31 -0.67 -7.83 -19.01
N ASN A 32 0.44 -8.54 -19.17
CA ASN A 32 1.72 -8.01 -19.60
C ASN A 32 1.70 -7.74 -21.10
N ASN A 33 1.71 -6.47 -21.49
CA ASN A 33 2.21 -6.04 -22.79
C ASN A 33 3.43 -5.15 -22.57
N SER A 34 4.52 -5.55 -23.21
CA SER A 34 5.83 -4.91 -23.24
C SER A 34 5.74 -3.42 -23.61
N SER A 35 5.79 -2.55 -22.59
CA SER A 35 6.25 -1.16 -22.63
C SER A 35 6.31 -0.61 -21.20
N ASP A 36 7.52 -0.58 -20.60
CA ASP A 36 7.95 0.06 -19.34
C ASP A 36 7.04 0.09 -18.09
N THR A 37 5.88 -0.54 -18.07
CA THR A 37 4.89 -0.37 -17.00
C THR A 37 3.92 -1.55 -16.96
N SER A 38 3.40 -1.89 -15.76
CA SER A 38 2.28 -2.82 -15.62
C SER A 38 1.10 -2.13 -14.92
N ILE A 39 -0.09 -2.23 -15.53
CA ILE A 39 -1.35 -1.80 -14.93
C ILE A 39 -1.92 -2.99 -14.17
N VAL A 40 -2.26 -2.77 -12.90
CA VAL A 40 -2.86 -3.80 -12.03
C VAL A 40 -4.21 -3.30 -11.53
N THR A 41 -5.26 -4.11 -11.69
CA THR A 41 -6.55 -3.84 -11.03
C THR A 41 -6.50 -4.39 -9.62
N THR A 42 -6.84 -3.56 -8.64
CA THR A 42 -6.85 -3.93 -7.22
C THR A 42 -8.27 -4.28 -6.74
N LEU A 43 -8.37 -4.78 -5.49
CA LEU A 43 -9.64 -5.12 -4.82
C LEU A 43 -10.66 -3.97 -4.74
N TYR A 44 -10.23 -2.72 -4.99
CA TYR A 44 -11.04 -1.52 -4.82
C TYR A 44 -11.50 -0.89 -6.15
N ASN A 45 -11.46 -1.65 -7.27
CA ASN A 45 -11.82 -1.16 -8.61
C ASN A 45 -11.10 0.15 -9.02
N SER A 46 -9.88 0.32 -8.53
CA SER A 46 -9.09 1.53 -8.72
C SER A 46 -7.91 1.23 -9.66
N LYS A 47 -7.59 2.21 -10.53
CA LYS A 47 -6.46 2.10 -11.47
C LYS A 47 -5.14 2.31 -10.73
N CYS A 48 -4.19 1.42 -10.98
CA CYS A 48 -2.88 1.45 -10.35
C CYS A 48 -1.78 1.37 -11.40
N LYS A 49 -0.69 2.09 -11.14
CA LYS A 49 0.48 2.17 -12.01
C LYS A 49 1.74 1.81 -11.24
N ILE A 50 2.48 0.82 -11.72
CA ILE A 50 3.80 0.46 -11.16
C ILE A 50 4.88 1.04 -12.08
N PHE A 51 5.77 1.84 -11.51
CA PHE A 51 6.97 2.33 -12.17
C PHE A 51 8.14 1.39 -11.92
N TYR A 52 8.85 1.03 -12.99
CA TYR A 52 10.05 0.21 -12.91
C TYR A 52 11.29 1.05 -12.53
N SER A 53 12.38 0.38 -12.21
CA SER A 53 13.60 0.92 -11.61
C SER A 53 14.38 1.85 -12.54
N ASN A 54 14.15 1.75 -13.85
CA ASN A 54 14.68 2.64 -14.88
C ASN A 54 13.87 3.93 -15.05
N TYR A 55 12.74 4.07 -14.36
CA TYR A 55 11.97 5.31 -14.37
C TYR A 55 12.71 6.41 -13.60
N HIS A 56 12.90 7.56 -14.21
CA HIS A 56 13.52 8.74 -13.62
C HIS A 56 12.63 9.97 -13.84
N ASP A 57 12.39 10.73 -12.77
CA ASP A 57 11.57 11.93 -12.78
C ASP A 57 12.11 12.87 -11.70
N THR A 58 12.24 14.15 -12.04
CA THR A 58 12.78 15.21 -11.18
C THR A 58 11.81 15.61 -10.06
N LEU A 59 10.55 15.16 -10.13
CA LEU A 59 9.53 15.45 -9.12
C LEU A 59 9.50 14.40 -8.00
N PHE A 60 10.44 13.46 -7.99
CA PHE A 60 10.45 12.35 -7.04
C PHE A 60 11.22 12.68 -5.76
N GLN A 61 10.52 12.82 -4.63
CA GLN A 61 11.11 13.24 -3.35
C GLN A 61 12.17 12.29 -2.72
N TYR A 62 12.43 11.12 -3.30
CA TYR A 62 13.45 10.16 -2.83
C TYR A 62 14.56 9.94 -3.87
N GLU A 63 15.12 11.02 -4.44
CA GLU A 63 16.18 10.94 -5.45
C GLU A 63 17.46 10.24 -4.96
N ASP A 64 17.78 10.38 -3.67
CA ASP A 64 18.96 9.74 -3.05
C ASP A 64 18.82 8.22 -2.88
N TYR A 65 17.62 7.66 -3.09
CA TYR A 65 17.37 6.24 -2.88
C TYR A 65 17.61 5.45 -4.17
N GLN A 66 18.17 4.24 -4.05
CA GLN A 66 18.25 3.34 -5.20
C GLN A 66 16.85 2.85 -5.57
N ARG A 67 16.64 2.45 -6.83
CA ARG A 67 15.33 1.95 -7.29
C ARG A 67 15.32 0.43 -7.44
N TRP A 68 14.15 -0.18 -7.26
CA TRP A 68 13.93 -1.60 -7.54
C TRP A 68 12.56 -1.83 -8.18
N ASN A 69 12.37 -3.00 -8.80
CA ASN A 69 11.14 -3.39 -9.49
C ASN A 69 10.21 -4.18 -8.56
N PRO A 70 9.17 -3.57 -7.96
CA PRO A 70 8.20 -4.33 -7.21
C PRO A 70 7.34 -5.18 -8.15
N SER A 71 7.13 -6.44 -7.79
CA SER A 71 6.18 -7.29 -8.49
C SER A 71 4.74 -6.85 -8.22
N ALA A 72 3.84 -7.13 -9.15
CA ALA A 72 2.41 -6.89 -8.95
C ALA A 72 1.88 -7.55 -7.66
N ARG A 73 2.41 -8.73 -7.29
CA ARG A 73 2.04 -9.43 -6.05
C ARG A 73 2.49 -8.66 -4.81
N GLU A 74 3.71 -8.14 -4.81
CA GLU A 74 4.23 -7.31 -3.70
C GLU A 74 3.41 -6.03 -3.55
N VAL A 75 3.08 -5.35 -4.65
CA VAL A 75 2.24 -4.16 -4.66
C VAL A 75 0.85 -4.46 -4.09
N LEU A 76 0.17 -5.51 -4.55
CA LEU A 76 -1.15 -5.89 -4.05
C LEU A 76 -1.13 -6.22 -2.56
N LYS A 77 -0.08 -6.89 -2.09
CA LYS A 77 0.08 -7.23 -0.66
C LYS A 77 0.30 -5.97 0.18
N ALA A 78 1.18 -5.08 -0.25
CA ALA A 78 1.45 -3.81 0.42
C ALA A 78 0.19 -2.94 0.46
N ASP A 79 -0.50 -2.82 -0.67
CA ASP A 79 -1.71 -2.00 -0.82
C ASP A 79 -2.84 -2.41 0.13
N SER A 80 -3.08 -3.71 0.29
CA SER A 80 -4.08 -4.23 1.23
C SER A 80 -3.80 -3.84 2.69
N ILE A 81 -2.52 -3.74 3.07
CA ILE A 81 -2.11 -3.38 4.43
C ILE A 81 -2.05 -1.86 4.59
N ALA A 82 -1.53 -1.17 3.58
CA ALA A 82 -1.50 0.29 3.49
C ALA A 82 -2.87 0.90 3.74
N MET A 83 -3.93 0.33 3.13
CA MET A 83 -5.30 0.80 3.35
C MET A 83 -5.71 0.77 4.82
N LYS A 84 -5.30 -0.26 5.57
CA LYS A 84 -5.57 -0.34 7.03
C LYS A 84 -4.82 0.74 7.80
N CYS A 85 -3.59 1.06 7.41
CA CYS A 85 -2.87 2.17 8.04
C CYS A 85 -3.58 3.50 7.79
N ILE A 86 -3.98 3.74 6.54
CA ILE A 86 -4.59 4.99 6.11
C ILE A 86 -5.89 5.24 6.87
N LEU A 87 -6.77 4.24 6.93
CA LEU A 87 -8.04 4.34 7.66
C LEU A 87 -7.85 4.61 9.16
N ARG A 88 -6.73 4.19 9.74
CA ARG A 88 -6.39 4.40 11.16
C ARG A 88 -5.56 5.65 11.42
N SER A 89 -5.02 6.29 10.39
CA SER A 89 -4.15 7.44 10.53
C SER A 89 -4.97 8.69 10.85
N ASP A 90 -4.54 9.44 11.86
CA ASP A 90 -5.00 10.79 12.18
C ASP A 90 -4.54 11.83 11.16
N LYS A 91 -3.44 11.55 10.45
CA LYS A 91 -2.92 12.41 9.39
C LYS A 91 -3.82 12.45 8.16
N VAL A 92 -4.59 11.41 7.88
CA VAL A 92 -5.49 11.39 6.72
C VAL A 92 -6.87 11.85 7.18
N THR A 93 -7.37 12.93 6.58
CA THR A 93 -8.67 13.50 6.96
C THR A 93 -9.80 12.51 6.66
N ASP A 94 -10.89 12.59 7.41
CA ASP A 94 -12.05 11.71 7.19
C ASP A 94 -12.65 11.90 5.80
N HIS A 95 -12.59 13.12 5.25
CA HIS A 95 -12.95 13.40 3.86
C HIS A 95 -12.11 12.58 2.87
N LEU A 96 -10.78 12.52 3.05
CA LEU A 96 -9.90 11.70 2.22
C LEU A 96 -10.17 10.20 2.39
N LYS A 97 -10.44 9.74 3.62
CA LYS A 97 -10.78 8.33 3.90
C LYS A 97 -12.07 7.89 3.26
N GLU A 98 -13.13 8.70 3.34
CA GLU A 98 -14.42 8.43 2.70
C GLU A 98 -14.24 8.25 1.20
N LYS A 99 -13.47 9.15 0.61
CA LYS A 99 -13.18 9.15 -0.81
C LYS A 99 -12.35 7.91 -1.21
N LEU A 100 -11.38 7.44 -0.42
CA LEU A 100 -10.59 6.22 -0.72
C LEU A 100 -11.45 4.94 -0.88
N GLY A 101 -12.63 4.90 -0.27
CA GLY A 101 -13.60 3.80 -0.46
C GLY A 101 -14.40 3.89 -1.76
N SER A 102 -14.26 4.98 -2.51
CA SER A 102 -14.93 5.20 -3.80
C SER A 102 -14.04 4.76 -4.97
N SER A 103 -14.67 4.41 -6.10
CA SER A 103 -14.01 3.96 -7.34
C SER A 103 -13.12 5.01 -8.02
N TYR A 104 -12.84 6.14 -7.37
CA TYR A 104 -12.22 7.33 -7.94
C TYR A 104 -10.80 7.58 -7.44
N TYR A 105 -10.06 6.55 -7.02
CA TYR A 105 -8.67 6.72 -6.60
C TYR A 105 -7.69 6.07 -7.57
N LEU A 106 -6.66 6.82 -7.92
CA LEU A 106 -5.52 6.36 -8.68
C LEU A 106 -4.33 6.21 -7.74
N ARG A 107 -3.50 5.21 -8.00
CA ARG A 107 -2.28 4.97 -7.21
C ARG A 107 -1.07 4.75 -8.11
N GLN A 108 0.03 5.38 -7.74
CA GLN A 108 1.31 5.21 -8.40
C GLN A 108 2.30 4.60 -7.41
N TYR A 109 3.00 3.54 -7.83
CA TYR A 109 3.91 2.77 -6.99
C TYR A 109 5.33 2.89 -7.54
N VAL A 110 6.27 3.26 -6.68
CA VAL A 110 7.70 3.30 -6.99
C VAL A 110 8.45 2.48 -5.94
N GLY A 111 9.19 1.47 -6.39
CA GLY A 111 10.07 0.69 -5.52
C GLY A 111 11.36 1.45 -5.25
N VAL A 112 11.65 1.73 -3.98
CA VAL A 112 12.92 2.35 -3.56
C VAL A 112 13.66 1.50 -2.53
N ILE A 113 14.97 1.64 -2.47
CA ILE A 113 15.85 1.04 -1.49
C ILE A 113 16.49 2.20 -0.73
N ASP A 114 16.24 2.27 0.58
CA ASP A 114 16.80 3.33 1.42
C ASP A 114 18.33 3.19 1.58
N THR A 115 18.96 4.18 2.21
CA THR A 115 20.42 4.26 2.36
C THR A 115 21.04 3.11 3.18
N VAL A 116 20.21 2.33 3.88
CA VAL A 116 20.64 1.16 4.66
C VAL A 116 20.20 -0.17 4.02
N GLY A 117 19.65 -0.14 2.81
CA GLY A 117 19.31 -1.33 2.03
C GLY A 117 17.90 -1.87 2.23
N ASN A 118 17.01 -1.17 2.93
CA ASN A 118 15.62 -1.62 3.09
C ASN A 118 14.80 -1.32 1.84
N LYS A 119 14.07 -2.32 1.35
CA LYS A 119 13.08 -2.14 0.29
C LYS A 119 11.84 -1.45 0.85
N LEU A 120 11.55 -0.28 0.32
CA LEU A 120 10.34 0.48 0.58
C LEU A 120 9.52 0.59 -0.71
N LEU A 121 8.23 0.77 -0.53
CA LEU A 121 7.30 1.08 -1.59
C LEU A 121 6.76 2.48 -1.34
N PHE A 122 7.14 3.41 -2.21
CA PHE A 122 6.49 4.71 -2.28
C PHE A 122 5.17 4.57 -3.03
N ILE A 123 4.10 5.10 -2.44
CA ILE A 123 2.75 5.03 -2.97
C ILE A 123 2.16 6.43 -2.96
N ASN A 124 1.96 6.99 -4.16
CA ASN A 124 1.25 8.25 -4.34
C ASN A 124 -0.24 7.93 -4.56
N TYR A 125 -1.10 8.46 -3.68
CA TYR A 125 -2.55 8.34 -3.76
C TYR A 125 -3.14 9.63 -4.31
N ILE A 126 -3.93 9.50 -5.37
CA ILE A 126 -4.48 10.65 -6.11
C ILE A 126 -5.99 10.43 -6.30
N CYS A 127 -6.78 11.44 -5.95
CA CYS A 127 -8.18 11.47 -6.35
C CYS A 127 -8.32 11.70 -7.85
N GLU A 128 -9.02 10.83 -8.55
CA GLU A 128 -9.42 11.03 -9.94
C GLU A 128 -10.46 12.15 -10.01
N LYS A 129 -10.13 13.26 -10.67
CA LYS A 129 -11.12 13.97 -11.49
C LYS A 129 -11.17 13.23 -12.83
N LEU A 130 -12.33 12.64 -13.15
CA LEU A 130 -12.58 11.77 -14.31
C LEU A 130 -12.10 12.32 -15.68
N ASN A 131 -11.80 13.62 -15.78
CA ASN A 131 -11.41 14.29 -17.03
C ASN A 131 -9.93 14.72 -17.12
N GLU A 132 -9.10 14.52 -16.08
CA GLU A 132 -7.75 15.10 -16.00
C GLU A 132 -6.60 14.06 -16.03
N SER A 133 -6.89 12.78 -16.30
CA SER A 133 -5.89 11.69 -16.31
C SER A 133 -4.85 11.75 -17.45
N LYS A 134 -4.73 12.87 -18.18
CA LYS A 134 -3.70 13.08 -19.20
C LYS A 134 -2.31 13.18 -18.52
N GLY A 135 -1.64 12.04 -18.38
CA GLY A 135 -0.27 11.97 -17.85
C GLY A 135 -0.08 10.95 -16.74
N PHE A 136 -1.15 10.46 -16.11
CA PHE A 136 -1.09 9.45 -15.05
C PHE A 136 -0.27 8.20 -15.44
N ASP A 137 -0.42 7.77 -16.70
CA ASP A 137 0.27 6.60 -17.23
C ASP A 137 1.71 6.86 -17.68
N LYS A 138 2.10 8.13 -17.82
CA LYS A 138 3.38 8.53 -18.42
C LYS A 138 4.38 8.98 -17.38
N ASN A 139 3.94 9.80 -16.43
CA ASN A 139 4.81 10.40 -15.42
C ASN A 139 4.27 10.14 -14.02
N LEU A 140 5.15 10.12 -13.03
CA LEU A 140 4.80 10.30 -11.65
C LEU A 140 4.13 11.66 -11.59
N VAL A 141 2.90 11.66 -11.08
CA VAL A 141 2.15 12.89 -10.96
C VAL A 141 2.81 13.68 -9.85
N GLY A 142 3.64 14.65 -10.24
CA GLY A 142 4.12 15.68 -9.34
C GLY A 142 2.95 16.43 -8.76
N LEU A 143 3.00 16.62 -7.45
CA LEU A 143 1.84 17.00 -6.64
C LEU A 143 1.63 18.52 -6.59
N ASP A 144 2.27 19.24 -7.52
CA ASP A 144 2.12 20.67 -7.69
C ASP A 144 0.84 20.95 -8.52
N ASP A 145 -0.18 21.38 -7.78
CA ASP A 145 -1.35 22.17 -8.18
C ASP A 145 -2.60 21.52 -8.80
N ALA A 146 -2.57 20.29 -9.30
CA ALA A 146 -3.71 19.79 -10.09
C ALA A 146 -4.80 19.02 -9.30
N PHE A 147 -4.55 18.53 -8.08
CA PHE A 147 -5.49 17.63 -7.40
C PHE A 147 -5.98 18.16 -6.07
N ASP A 148 -7.31 18.20 -5.91
CA ASP A 148 -7.98 18.62 -4.66
C ASP A 148 -7.80 17.62 -3.51
N CYS A 149 -7.34 16.41 -3.81
CA CYS A 149 -6.97 15.43 -2.80
C CYS A 149 -5.88 14.47 -3.28
N SER A 150 -4.73 14.53 -2.62
CA SER A 150 -3.60 13.63 -2.79
C SER A 150 -2.81 13.49 -1.48
N PHE A 151 -2.12 12.36 -1.33
CA PHE A 151 -1.18 12.12 -0.24
C PHE A 151 -0.20 11.02 -0.63
N ASP A 152 0.98 11.07 -0.01
CA ASP A 152 2.02 10.08 -0.20
C ASP A 152 2.11 9.14 1.00
N LEU A 153 2.43 7.88 0.71
CA LEU A 153 2.71 6.85 1.70
C LEU A 153 4.02 6.16 1.37
N LEU A 154 4.90 6.07 2.36
CA LEU A 154 6.09 5.23 2.32
C LEU A 154 5.82 3.95 3.13
N PHE A 155 5.85 2.81 2.46
CA PHE A 155 5.55 1.50 3.04
C PHE A 155 6.82 0.65 3.16
N ASP A 156 7.05 0.05 4.32
CA ASP A 156 8.18 -0.86 4.56
C ASP A 156 7.80 -2.29 4.15
N MET A 157 8.48 -2.83 3.13
CA MET A 157 8.17 -4.16 2.59
C MET A 157 8.63 -5.30 3.49
N LYS A 158 9.62 -5.07 4.36
CA LYS A 158 10.14 -6.09 5.28
C LYS A 158 9.28 -6.20 6.53
N LEU A 159 8.96 -5.06 7.13
CA LEU A 159 8.14 -4.96 8.33
C LEU A 159 6.64 -5.04 8.02
N MET A 160 6.26 -4.91 6.75
CA MET A 160 4.87 -4.90 6.29
C MET A 160 4.03 -3.83 7.00
N GLN A 161 4.56 -2.62 7.10
CA GLN A 161 3.93 -1.51 7.82
C GLN A 161 4.15 -0.16 7.14
N CYS A 162 3.30 0.79 7.48
CA CYS A 162 3.41 2.16 7.00
C CYS A 162 4.48 2.92 7.79
N LYS A 163 5.47 3.45 7.08
CA LYS A 163 6.61 4.17 7.68
C LYS A 163 6.32 5.67 7.77
N LYS A 164 5.71 6.24 6.74
CA LYS A 164 5.41 7.67 6.65
C LYS A 164 4.16 7.92 5.82
N ILE A 165 3.29 8.80 6.29
CA ILE A 165 2.19 9.38 5.51
C ILE A 165 2.41 10.88 5.52
N ASP A 166 2.46 11.47 4.33
CA ASP A 166 2.62 12.90 4.11
C ASP A 166 1.41 13.41 3.32
N LEU A 167 0.66 14.33 3.95
CA LEU A 167 -0.36 15.07 3.22
C LEU A 167 0.34 16.11 2.34
N ILE A 168 -0.11 16.22 1.09
CA ILE A 168 0.22 17.39 0.29
C ILE A 168 -0.88 18.41 0.52
N THR A 169 -0.67 19.27 1.51
CA THR A 169 -1.52 20.44 1.75
C THR A 169 -0.88 21.66 1.10
N LYS A 170 -1.69 22.44 0.38
CA LYS A 170 -1.32 23.79 -0.08
C LYS A 170 -1.01 24.71 1.10
#